data_AF-A0AAF0TVS8-F1
#
_entry.id   AF-A0AAF0TVS8-F1
#
_cell.length_a   1.000
_cell.length_b   1.000
_cell.length_c   1.000
_cell.angle_alpha   90.00
_cell.angle_beta   90.00
_cell.angle_gamma   90.00
#
_symmetry.space_group_name_H-M   'P 1'
#
loop_
_entity.id
_entity.type
_entity.pdbx_description
1 polymer ?
#
loop_
_entity_poly.entity_id
_entity_poly.type
_entity_poly.pdbx_seq_one_letter_code
_entity_poly.pdbx_strand_id
1 'polypeptide(L)'
;MENIINEHIENKAAGKKGNGEFGDEDLVDVFLRVKENAELQFPITNEHIKAVISDIFIAGTETSSTTIIWALSELMMNPNVMVNAQTEVRQVFKGKKNYGEEDIEKLTYLNLVIKETLRLHTPVPLIGPRECRENTNIDGYTIPYKARVLVNHGHLREIRKIGKIPKVLYQRDSRTL
;
A
#
# COMPACT_ATOMS: atom_id res chain seq x y z
N MET A 1 -9.64 16.13 -12.35
CA MET A 1 -8.64 16.64 -11.39
C MET A 1 -8.50 18.16 -11.44
N GLU A 2 -8.43 18.77 -12.63
CA GLU A 2 -8.44 20.25 -12.76
C GLU A 2 -9.60 20.91 -12.01
N ASN A 3 -10.82 20.42 -12.21
CA ASN A 3 -12.01 20.96 -11.54
C ASN A 3 -11.91 20.89 -10.00
N ILE A 4 -11.31 19.82 -9.47
CA ILE A 4 -11.12 19.63 -8.02
C ILE A 4 -10.16 20.71 -7.50
N ILE A 5 -9.04 20.93 -8.17
CA ILE A 5 -8.07 21.96 -7.77
C ILE A 5 -8.71 23.35 -7.81
N ASN A 6 -9.46 23.67 -8.87
CA ASN A 6 -10.15 24.95 -9.00
C ASN A 6 -11.18 25.15 -7.88
N GLU A 7 -11.96 24.12 -7.55
CA GLU A 7 -12.88 24.15 -6.42
C GLU A 7 -12.17 24.45 -5.10
N HIS A 8 -11.00 23.86 -4.86
CA HIS A 8 -10.22 24.12 -3.63
C HIS A 8 -9.70 25.56 -3.58
N ILE A 9 -9.26 26.10 -4.73
CA ILE A 9 -8.83 27.49 -4.86
C ILE A 9 -10.00 28.45 -4.58
N GLU A 10 -11.17 28.19 -5.16
CA GLU A 10 -12.37 29.01 -4.95
C GLU A 10 -12.85 28.94 -3.49
N ASN A 11 -12.87 27.75 -2.89
CA ASN A 11 -13.25 27.54 -1.49
C ASN A 11 -12.30 28.28 -0.53
N LYS A 12 -11.00 28.24 -0.81
CA LYS A 12 -9.98 28.98 -0.04
C LYS A 12 -10.15 30.49 -0.19
N ALA A 13 -10.41 30.99 -1.41
CA ALA A 13 -10.68 32.40 -1.67
C ALA A 13 -11.97 32.89 -0.96
N ALA A 14 -12.96 32.00 -0.80
CA ALA A 14 -14.18 32.24 -0.03
C ALA A 14 -13.97 32.16 1.50
N GLY A 15 -12.74 31.93 1.99
CA GLY A 15 -12.42 31.87 3.42
C GLY A 15 -12.82 30.56 4.12
N LYS A 16 -13.13 29.50 3.37
CA LYS A 16 -13.32 28.16 3.97
C LYS A 16 -11.98 27.62 4.48
N LYS A 17 -12.02 26.94 5.64
CA LYS A 17 -10.82 26.47 6.35
C LYS A 17 -10.26 25.13 5.87
N GLY A 18 -11.02 24.37 5.07
CA GLY A 18 -10.60 23.07 4.55
C GLY A 18 -11.68 22.45 3.67
N ASN A 19 -11.27 21.52 2.82
CA ASN A 19 -12.12 20.77 1.90
C ASN A 19 -12.29 19.29 2.29
N GLY A 20 -11.65 18.87 3.38
CA GLY A 20 -11.74 17.50 3.89
C GLY A 20 -13.14 17.14 4.39
N GLU A 21 -13.44 15.84 4.36
CA GLU A 21 -14.74 15.27 4.78
C GLU A 21 -15.16 15.68 6.21
N PHE A 22 -14.18 15.93 7.08
CA PHE A 22 -14.40 16.35 8.47
C PHE A 22 -14.27 17.87 8.70
N GLY A 23 -14.17 18.67 7.63
CA GLY A 23 -14.05 20.12 7.67
C GLY A 23 -12.62 20.65 7.86
N ASP A 24 -11.63 19.75 7.92
CA ASP A 24 -10.21 20.05 7.98
C ASP A 24 -9.59 20.13 6.58
N GLU A 25 -8.31 20.51 6.51
CA GLU A 25 -7.54 20.50 5.26
C GLU A 25 -7.37 19.08 4.72
N ASP A 26 -7.48 18.92 3.40
CA ASP A 26 -7.09 17.68 2.72
C ASP A 26 -5.71 17.79 2.03
N LEU A 27 -5.29 16.72 1.34
CA LEU A 27 -4.00 16.70 0.65
C LEU A 27 -3.87 17.79 -0.42
N VAL A 28 -4.97 18.16 -1.10
CA VAL A 28 -4.96 19.21 -2.13
C VAL A 28 -4.76 20.56 -1.47
N ASP A 29 -5.44 20.82 -0.35
CA ASP A 29 -5.24 22.03 0.46
C ASP A 29 -3.78 22.18 0.91
N VAL A 30 -3.19 21.09 1.41
CA VAL A 30 -1.79 21.05 1.82
C VAL A 30 -0.86 21.35 0.64
N PHE A 31 -1.08 20.73 -0.53
CA PHE A 31 -0.25 20.98 -1.71
C PHE A 31 -0.38 22.42 -2.23
N LEU A 32 -1.58 23.01 -2.19
CA LEU A 32 -1.79 24.41 -2.56
C LEU A 32 -1.06 25.35 -1.59
N ARG A 33 -1.12 25.08 -0.28
CA ARG A 33 -0.36 25.84 0.72
C ARG A 33 1.15 25.73 0.52
N VAL A 34 1.66 24.52 0.25
CA VAL A 34 3.09 24.29 -0.01
C VAL A 34 3.53 25.00 -1.30
N LYS A 35 2.67 25.00 -2.34
CA LYS A 35 2.91 25.75 -3.58
C LYS A 35 3.02 27.26 -3.37
N GLU A 36 2.24 27.83 -2.44
CA GLU A 36 2.29 29.26 -2.10
C GLU A 36 3.52 29.64 -1.28
N ASN A 37 4.21 28.68 -0.68
CA ASN A 37 5.43 28.92 0.08
C ASN A 37 6.63 29.09 -0.87
N ALA A 38 7.24 30.28 -0.86
CA ALA A 38 8.32 30.68 -1.77
C ALA A 38 9.70 30.10 -1.41
N GLU A 39 9.82 29.29 -0.36
CA GLU A 39 11.10 28.75 0.12
C GLU A 39 11.57 27.48 -0.60
N LEU A 40 10.79 26.96 -1.56
CA LEU A 40 11.14 25.75 -2.29
C LEU A 40 12.21 26.01 -3.35
N GLN A 41 13.25 25.16 -3.38
CA GLN A 41 14.29 25.19 -4.42
C GLN A 41 13.73 24.98 -5.83
N PHE A 42 12.60 24.27 -5.94
CA PHE A 42 11.90 24.02 -7.20
C PHE A 42 10.42 24.42 -7.05
N PRO A 43 9.88 25.27 -7.93
CA PRO A 43 8.49 25.70 -7.85
C PRO A 43 7.54 24.55 -8.16
N ILE A 44 6.54 24.36 -7.29
CA ILE A 44 5.46 23.38 -7.50
C ILE A 44 4.40 24.01 -8.40
N THR A 45 3.97 23.28 -9.43
CA THR A 45 2.93 23.71 -10.37
C THR A 45 1.64 22.92 -10.14
N ASN A 46 0.52 23.40 -10.69
CA ASN A 46 -0.73 22.63 -10.67
C ASN A 46 -0.57 21.27 -11.38
N GLU A 47 0.27 21.19 -12.42
CA GLU A 47 0.58 19.93 -13.09
C GLU A 47 1.28 18.93 -12.15
N HIS A 48 2.23 19.40 -11.33
CA HIS A 48 2.87 18.54 -10.33
C HIS A 48 1.87 18.04 -9.30
N ILE A 49 0.99 18.90 -8.79
CA ILE A 49 -0.06 18.53 -7.84
C ILE A 49 -0.98 17.47 -8.46
N LYS A 50 -1.42 17.68 -9.70
CA LYS A 50 -2.25 16.71 -10.43
C LYS A 50 -1.55 15.36 -10.61
N ALA A 51 -0.28 15.38 -10.99
CA ALA A 51 0.50 14.16 -11.17
C ALA A 51 0.61 13.37 -9.86
N VAL A 52 0.96 14.02 -8.75
CA VAL A 52 1.12 13.36 -7.45
C VAL A 52 -0.19 12.79 -6.93
N ILE A 53 -1.29 13.55 -7.01
CA ILE A 53 -2.61 13.05 -6.59
C ILE A 53 -3.01 11.84 -7.45
N SER A 54 -2.80 11.90 -8.77
CA SER A 54 -3.10 10.77 -9.67
C SER A 54 -2.28 9.53 -9.32
N ASP A 55 -0.99 9.71 -9.03
CA ASP A 55 -0.09 8.62 -8.64
C ASP A 55 -0.53 7.95 -7.34
N ILE A 56 -0.91 8.73 -6.32
CA ILE A 56 -1.44 8.22 -5.05
C ILE A 56 -2.70 7.39 -5.27
N PHE A 57 -3.65 7.85 -6.09
CA PHE A 57 -4.87 7.11 -6.39
C PHE A 57 -4.57 5.78 -7.08
N ILE A 58 -3.74 5.79 -8.13
CA ILE A 58 -3.39 4.57 -8.87
C ILE A 58 -2.65 3.58 -7.97
N ALA A 59 -1.63 4.06 -7.25
CA ALA A 59 -0.82 3.23 -6.37
C ALA A 59 -1.63 2.68 -5.20
N GLY A 60 -2.53 3.47 -4.61
CA GLY A 60 -3.33 3.08 -3.45
C GLY A 60 -4.52 2.18 -3.77
N THR A 61 -5.22 2.43 -4.87
CA THR A 61 -6.45 1.69 -5.20
C THR A 61 -6.16 0.31 -5.75
N GLU A 62 -5.34 0.20 -6.80
CA GLU A 62 -5.17 -1.08 -7.53
C GLU A 62 -4.41 -2.12 -6.70
N THR A 63 -3.40 -1.69 -5.95
CA THR A 63 -2.61 -2.60 -5.11
C THR A 63 -3.41 -3.13 -3.92
N SER A 64 -4.18 -2.25 -3.28
CA SER A 64 -5.01 -2.61 -2.11
C SER A 64 -6.18 -3.49 -2.51
N SER A 65 -6.90 -3.16 -3.60
CA SER A 65 -8.02 -3.96 -4.09
C SER A 65 -7.57 -5.37 -4.46
N THR A 66 -6.46 -5.49 -5.18
CA THR A 66 -5.84 -6.78 -5.54
C THR A 66 -5.50 -7.60 -4.30
N THR A 67 -4.91 -6.96 -3.28
CA THR A 67 -4.57 -7.63 -2.01
C THR A 67 -5.83 -8.18 -1.31
N ILE A 68 -6.90 -7.39 -1.26
CA ILE A 68 -8.17 -7.79 -0.63
C ILE A 68 -8.80 -8.96 -1.40
N ILE A 69 -8.82 -8.91 -2.72
CA ILE A 69 -9.35 -9.98 -3.58
C ILE A 69 -8.63 -11.29 -3.28
N TRP A 70 -7.30 -11.28 -3.23
CA TRP A 70 -6.52 -12.47 -2.91
C TRP A 70 -6.72 -12.96 -1.47
N ALA A 71 -6.77 -12.04 -0.50
CA ALA A 71 -6.99 -12.40 0.90
C ALA A 71 -8.34 -13.11 1.09
N LEU A 72 -9.41 -12.56 0.50
CA LEU A 72 -10.74 -13.17 0.55
C LEU A 72 -10.76 -14.53 -0.19
N SER A 73 -10.11 -14.62 -1.35
CA SER A 73 -10.01 -15.88 -2.11
C SER A 73 -9.33 -16.98 -1.29
N GLU A 74 -8.21 -16.67 -0.63
CA GLU A 74 -7.48 -17.62 0.22
C GLU A 74 -8.28 -18.01 1.46
N LEU A 75 -9.00 -17.08 2.09
CA LEU A 75 -9.87 -17.37 3.22
C LEU A 75 -11.03 -18.30 2.84
N MET A 76 -11.65 -18.07 1.68
CA MET A 76 -12.72 -18.94 1.16
C MET A 76 -12.22 -20.36 0.85
N MET A 77 -10.98 -20.48 0.37
CA MET A 77 -10.34 -21.77 0.09
C MET A 77 -9.86 -22.49 1.35
N ASN A 78 -9.64 -21.78 2.46
CA ASN A 78 -9.14 -22.34 3.71
C ASN A 78 -10.10 -22.05 4.90
N PRO A 79 -11.23 -22.79 5.00
CA PRO A 79 -12.27 -22.50 5.99
C PRO A 79 -11.80 -22.44 7.44
N ASN A 80 -10.82 -23.27 7.82
CA ASN A 80 -10.24 -23.26 9.17
C ASN A 80 -9.53 -21.94 9.50
N VAL A 81 -8.78 -21.39 8.53
CA VAL A 81 -8.10 -20.09 8.67
C VAL A 81 -9.15 -18.98 8.77
N MET A 82 -10.21 -19.06 7.96
CA MET A 82 -11.33 -18.11 8.02
C MET A 82 -12.03 -18.11 9.38
N VAL A 83 -12.32 -19.28 9.95
CA VAL A 83 -12.96 -19.39 11.27
C VAL A 83 -12.08 -18.74 12.36
N ASN A 84 -10.78 -18.97 12.32
CA ASN A 84 -9.85 -18.36 13.28
C ASN A 84 -9.79 -16.82 13.14
N ALA A 85 -9.66 -16.31 11.92
CA ALA A 85 -9.64 -14.87 11.66
C ALA A 85 -10.93 -14.19 12.09
N GLN A 86 -12.09 -14.76 11.76
CA GLN A 86 -13.37 -14.23 12.21
C GLN A 86 -13.54 -14.30 13.74
N THR A 87 -13.02 -15.35 14.38
CA THR A 87 -13.08 -15.49 15.84
C THR A 87 -12.27 -14.40 16.52
N GLU A 88 -11.04 -14.14 16.06
CA GLU A 88 -10.22 -13.04 16.57
C GLU A 88 -10.93 -11.69 16.43
N VAL A 89 -11.44 -11.36 15.23
CA VAL A 89 -12.18 -10.12 14.97
C VAL A 89 -13.37 -9.98 15.93
N ARG A 90 -14.19 -11.03 16.08
CA ARG A 90 -15.34 -11.00 16.99
C ARG A 90 -14.92 -10.84 18.46
N GLN A 91 -13.78 -11.38 18.86
CA GLN A 91 -13.28 -11.26 20.24
C GLN A 91 -12.75 -9.85 20.52
N VAL A 92 -11.91 -9.30 19.65
CA VAL A 92 -11.30 -7.97 19.82
C VAL A 92 -12.34 -6.85 19.86
N PHE A 93 -13.40 -7.00 19.08
CA PHE A 93 -14.47 -6.00 18.96
C PHE A 93 -15.71 -6.28 19.80
N LYS A 94 -15.70 -7.34 20.63
CA LYS A 94 -16.87 -7.73 21.44
C LYS A 94 -17.30 -6.60 22.37
N GLY A 95 -18.55 -6.17 22.25
CA GLY A 95 -19.17 -5.18 23.15
C GLY A 95 -18.71 -3.74 22.95
N LYS A 96 -17.92 -3.45 21.91
CA LYS A 96 -17.48 -2.10 21.58
C LYS A 96 -18.47 -1.41 20.63
N LYS A 97 -18.64 -0.11 20.83
CA LYS A 97 -19.45 0.76 19.96
C LYS A 97 -18.61 1.54 18.95
N ASN A 98 -17.38 1.91 19.35
CA ASN A 98 -16.42 2.62 18.53
C ASN A 98 -15.10 1.83 18.51
N TYR A 99 -14.35 1.97 17.42
CA TYR A 99 -13.09 1.28 17.18
C TYR A 99 -12.02 2.29 16.81
N GLY A 100 -10.82 2.11 17.33
CA GLY A 100 -9.66 2.95 17.03
C GLY A 100 -8.51 2.14 16.46
N GLU A 101 -7.43 2.83 16.11
CA GLU A 101 -6.21 2.23 15.56
C GLU A 101 -5.60 1.18 16.51
N GLU A 102 -5.60 1.46 17.82
CA GLU A 102 -5.13 0.52 18.86
C GLU A 102 -5.87 -0.82 18.88
N ASP A 103 -7.10 -0.87 18.37
CA ASP A 103 -7.86 -2.11 18.28
C ASP A 103 -7.50 -2.93 17.05
N ILE A 104 -7.09 -2.25 15.97
CA ILE A 104 -6.58 -2.91 14.76
C ILE A 104 -5.26 -3.61 15.08
N GLU A 105 -4.40 -3.02 15.91
CA GLU A 105 -3.14 -3.63 16.34
C GLU A 105 -3.33 -4.97 17.08
N LYS A 106 -4.49 -5.18 17.71
CA LYS A 106 -4.83 -6.42 18.43
C LYS A 106 -5.19 -7.57 17.49
N LEU A 107 -5.47 -7.31 16.21
CA LEU A 107 -5.82 -8.32 15.19
C LEU A 107 -4.56 -9.02 14.66
N THR A 108 -3.87 -9.73 15.56
CA THR A 108 -2.57 -10.34 15.28
C THR A 108 -2.67 -11.44 14.21
N TYR A 109 -3.66 -12.32 14.31
CA TYR A 109 -3.88 -13.41 13.37
C TYR A 109 -4.31 -12.90 12.00
N LEU A 110 -5.23 -11.93 11.94
CA LEU A 110 -5.62 -11.30 10.67
C LEU A 110 -4.43 -10.60 9.99
N ASN A 111 -3.56 -9.96 10.77
CA ASN A 111 -2.32 -9.37 10.23
C ASN A 111 -1.40 -10.46 9.64
N LEU A 112 -1.30 -11.64 10.26
CA LEU A 112 -0.57 -12.78 9.69
C LEU A 112 -1.20 -13.28 8.38
N VAL A 113 -2.54 -13.33 8.29
CA VAL A 113 -3.24 -13.67 7.04
C VAL A 113 -2.93 -12.67 5.93
N ILE A 114 -2.94 -11.37 6.21
CA ILE A 114 -2.62 -10.32 5.24
C ILE A 114 -1.16 -10.45 4.77
N LYS A 115 -0.22 -10.62 5.71
CA LYS A 115 1.20 -10.81 5.39
C LYS A 115 1.43 -12.05 4.52
N GLU A 116 0.73 -13.14 4.82
CA GLU A 116 0.83 -14.37 4.03
C GLU A 116 0.19 -14.22 2.65
N THR A 117 -0.92 -13.49 2.55
CA THR A 117 -1.54 -13.13 1.28
C THR A 117 -0.57 -12.35 0.41
N LEU A 118 0.08 -11.31 0.94
CA LEU A 118 1.07 -10.52 0.20
C LEU A 118 2.30 -11.33 -0.23
N ARG A 119 2.70 -12.31 0.59
CA ARG A 119 3.78 -13.26 0.27
C ARG A 119 3.38 -14.20 -0.87
N LEU A 120 2.13 -14.66 -0.90
CA LEU A 120 1.60 -15.59 -1.90
C LEU A 120 1.24 -14.91 -3.21
N HIS A 121 0.64 -13.73 -3.12
CA HIS A 121 -0.02 -12.99 -4.18
C HIS A 121 0.43 -11.54 -4.13
N THR A 122 1.69 -11.31 -4.53
CA THR A 122 2.25 -9.97 -4.58
C THR A 122 1.56 -9.15 -5.68
N PRO A 123 0.88 -8.03 -5.37
CA PRO A 123 0.21 -7.22 -6.40
C PRO A 123 1.17 -6.64 -7.45
N VAL A 124 2.41 -6.37 -7.07
CA VAL A 124 3.47 -5.84 -7.94
C VAL A 124 4.65 -6.82 -7.99
N PRO A 125 4.56 -7.91 -8.77
CA PRO A 125 5.59 -8.96 -8.79
C PRO A 125 6.91 -8.51 -9.43
N LEU A 126 6.87 -7.50 -10.32
CA LEU A 126 8.06 -6.87 -10.88
C LEU A 126 8.06 -5.39 -10.50
N ILE A 127 9.00 -4.99 -9.65
CA ILE A 127 9.15 -3.59 -9.27
C ILE A 127 9.74 -2.84 -10.47
N GLY A 128 9.24 -1.62 -10.71
CA GLY A 128 9.68 -0.76 -11.80
C GLY A 128 11.21 -0.55 -11.84
N PRO A 129 11.77 -0.20 -13.01
CA PRO A 129 13.20 -0.14 -13.21
C PRO A 129 13.85 0.89 -12.28
N ARG A 130 14.87 0.46 -11.55
CA ARG A 130 15.79 1.34 -10.81
C ARG A 130 16.95 1.68 -11.74
N GLU A 131 17.21 2.97 -11.95
CA GLU A 131 18.34 3.42 -12.75
C GLU A 131 19.57 3.69 -11.86
N CYS A 132 20.72 3.13 -12.23
CA CYS A 132 21.99 3.35 -11.54
C CYS A 132 22.49 4.79 -11.78
N ARG A 133 22.62 5.55 -10.68
CA ARG A 133 23.09 6.95 -10.71
C ARG A 133 24.61 7.08 -10.81
N GLU A 134 25.34 5.99 -10.57
CA GLU A 134 26.78 5.88 -10.69
C GLU A 134 27.16 4.42 -10.98
N ASN A 135 28.43 4.16 -11.28
CA ASN A 135 28.93 2.79 -11.38
C ASN A 135 28.93 2.15 -9.98
N THR A 136 28.19 1.07 -9.80
CA THR A 136 28.01 0.41 -8.49
C THR A 136 28.39 -1.06 -8.58
N ASN A 137 29.04 -1.59 -7.54
CA ASN A 137 29.26 -3.03 -7.42
C ASN A 137 28.14 -3.66 -6.57
N ILE A 138 27.47 -4.68 -7.09
CA ILE A 138 26.49 -5.48 -6.35
C ILE A 138 26.93 -6.94 -6.43
N ASP A 139 27.21 -7.57 -5.29
CA ASP A 139 27.64 -8.98 -5.19
C ASP A 139 28.79 -9.36 -6.14
N GLY A 140 29.76 -8.46 -6.32
CA GLY A 140 30.91 -8.66 -7.21
C GLY A 140 30.66 -8.27 -8.67
N TYR A 141 29.43 -7.95 -9.06
CA TYR A 141 29.09 -7.48 -10.40
C TYR A 141 29.12 -5.95 -10.47
N THR A 142 29.89 -5.41 -11.42
CA THR A 142 29.87 -3.97 -11.70
C THR A 142 28.67 -3.63 -12.59
N ILE A 143 27.75 -2.87 -12.03
CA ILE A 143 26.59 -2.31 -12.72
C ILE A 143 26.95 -0.90 -13.22
N PRO A 144 26.88 -0.65 -14.53
CA PRO A 144 27.28 0.64 -15.09
C PRO A 144 26.25 1.74 -14.82
N TYR A 145 26.72 2.98 -14.86
CA TYR A 145 25.90 4.18 -14.89
C TYR A 145 24.80 4.08 -15.95
N LYS A 146 23.57 4.51 -15.61
CA LYS A 146 22.35 4.41 -16.42
C LYS A 146 21.84 2.99 -16.71
N ALA A 147 22.44 1.94 -16.13
CA ALA A 147 21.83 0.62 -16.17
C ALA A 147 20.47 0.64 -15.47
N ARG A 148 19.47 -0.05 -16.07
CA ARG A 148 18.15 -0.25 -15.48
C ARG A 148 18.07 -1.64 -14.87
N VAL A 149 17.88 -1.69 -13.56
CA VAL A 149 17.75 -2.92 -12.78
C VAL A 149 16.28 -3.13 -12.44
N LEU A 150 15.77 -4.32 -12.76
CA LEU A 150 14.42 -4.75 -12.41
C LEU A 150 14.49 -5.73 -11.24
N VAL A 151 13.67 -5.51 -10.21
CA VAL A 151 13.60 -6.41 -9.06
C VAL A 151 12.40 -7.33 -9.22
N ASN A 152 12.66 -8.62 -9.36
CA ASN A 152 11.62 -9.65 -9.39
C ASN A 152 11.20 -9.99 -7.95
N HIS A 153 10.27 -9.20 -7.42
CA HIS A 153 9.69 -9.42 -6.10
C HIS A 153 8.92 -10.74 -6.02
N GLY A 154 8.21 -11.11 -7.10
CA GLY A 154 7.46 -12.35 -7.20
C GLY A 154 8.34 -13.60 -7.05
N HIS A 155 9.62 -13.54 -7.44
CA HIS A 155 10.55 -14.66 -7.30
C HIS A 155 11.09 -14.85 -5.87
N LEU A 156 11.17 -13.78 -5.06
CA LEU A 156 11.53 -13.89 -3.64
C LEU A 156 10.56 -14.81 -2.86
N ARG A 157 9.33 -14.97 -3.37
CA ARG A 157 8.35 -15.96 -2.89
C ARG A 157 8.85 -17.40 -2.97
N GLU A 158 9.53 -17.77 -4.05
CA GLU A 158 9.96 -19.16 -4.31
C GLU A 158 11.23 -19.52 -3.53
N ILE A 159 12.17 -18.56 -3.37
CA ILE A 159 13.44 -18.78 -2.65
C ILE A 159 13.21 -19.14 -1.17
N ARG A 160 12.14 -18.65 -0.54
CA ARG A 160 11.82 -18.94 0.88
C ARG A 160 11.18 -20.30 1.15
N LYS A 161 10.88 -21.13 0.13
CA LYS A 161 10.62 -22.57 0.40
C LYS A 161 11.82 -23.27 1.08
N ILE A 162 13.01 -22.64 1.05
CA ILE A 162 14.26 -23.17 1.61
C ILE A 162 14.55 -22.60 3.03
N GLY A 163 13.79 -21.59 3.52
CA GLY A 163 14.07 -20.88 4.77
C GLY A 163 12.88 -20.80 5.72
N LYS A 164 12.99 -21.47 6.87
CA LYS A 164 12.01 -21.63 7.96
C LYS A 164 11.27 -20.33 8.37
N ILE A 165 10.03 -20.17 7.89
CA ILE A 165 8.95 -19.47 8.60
C ILE A 165 8.10 -20.56 9.26
N PRO A 166 7.66 -20.43 10.53
CA PRO A 166 6.91 -21.49 11.20
C PRO A 166 5.70 -21.90 10.36
N LYS A 167 5.58 -23.22 10.15
CA LYS A 167 4.56 -23.93 9.35
C LYS A 167 3.13 -23.79 9.92
N VAL A 168 2.73 -22.64 10.46
CA VAL A 168 1.45 -22.50 11.17
C VAL A 168 0.26 -22.48 10.20
N LEU A 169 0.47 -22.12 8.93
CA LEU A 169 -0.60 -21.95 7.94
C LEU A 169 -0.61 -22.98 6.80
N TYR A 170 0.35 -23.91 6.76
CA TYR A 170 0.47 -24.89 5.67
C TYR A 170 0.15 -26.30 6.16
N GLN A 171 -1.13 -26.64 6.21
CA GLN A 171 -1.59 -28.01 5.92
C GLN A 171 -2.41 -27.96 4.63
N ARG A 172 -1.69 -27.85 3.50
CA ARG A 172 -2.29 -28.12 2.18
C ARG A 172 -2.04 -29.59 1.90
N ASP A 173 -3.09 -30.41 1.98
CA ASP A 173 -3.05 -31.81 1.57
C ASP A 173 -2.72 -31.84 0.06
N SER A 174 -1.64 -32.54 -0.27
CA SER A 174 -1.05 -32.61 -1.60
C SER A 174 -1.82 -33.57 -2.52
N ARG A 175 -3.15 -33.46 -2.54
CA ARG A 175 -4.03 -34.30 -3.37
C ARG A 175 -5.21 -33.52 -3.92
N THR A 176 -4.94 -32.70 -4.93
CA THR A 176 -5.78 -32.57 -6.12
C THR A 176 -5.05 -31.69 -7.13
N LEU A 177 -4.62 -32.35 -8.20
CA LEU A 177 -4.23 -31.73 -9.47
C LEU A 177 -5.46 -31.10 -10.14
#